data_AF-A0A6G3MMN0-F1
#
_entry.id   AF-A0A6G3MMN0-F1
#
_cell.length_a   1.000
_cell.length_b   1.000
_cell.length_c   1.000
_cell.angle_alpha   90.00
_cell.angle_beta   90.00
_cell.angle_gamma   90.00
#
_symmetry.space_group_name_H-M   'P 1'
#
loop_
_entity.id
_entity.type
_entity.pdbx_description
1 polymer ?
#
loop_
_entity_poly.entity_id
_entity_poly.type
_entity_poly.pdbx_seq_one_letter_code
_entity_poly.pdbx_strand_id
1 'polypeptide(L)'
;VEGKASEEKLIAACNSISGSTTQLIMACKVKADPNSENQARLEKAGFAVKKASKTFVESLKGSGIFAEEKQENINVQTSKVGGLKQEIDAMEEIAKREKELMEARGKLFKLRQAKAQPKND
;
A
#
# COMPACT_ATOMS: atom_id res chain seq x y z
N VAL A 1 -3.49 -19.13 5.95
CA VAL A 1 -2.74 -17.86 5.77
C VAL A 1 -3.37 -16.86 6.72
N GLU A 2 -2.64 -16.41 7.74
CA GLU A 2 -3.21 -15.58 8.82
C GLU A 2 -3.71 -14.23 8.27
N GLY A 3 -5.03 -14.01 8.31
CA GLY A 3 -5.72 -12.85 7.74
C GLY A 3 -5.56 -11.53 8.50
N LYS A 4 -4.36 -11.22 9.01
CA LYS A 4 -4.10 -10.01 9.84
C LYS A 4 -3.38 -8.87 9.09
N ALA A 5 -3.17 -8.99 7.78
CA ALA A 5 -2.53 -7.94 7.00
C ALA A 5 -3.59 -7.00 6.39
N SER A 6 -3.48 -5.70 6.64
CA SER A 6 -4.37 -4.70 6.01
C SER A 6 -4.18 -4.67 4.50
N GLU A 7 -5.23 -4.30 3.76
CA GLU A 7 -5.20 -4.20 2.30
C GLU A 7 -4.00 -3.36 1.83
N GLU A 8 -3.78 -2.21 2.47
CA GLU A 8 -2.72 -1.28 2.11
C GLU A 8 -1.32 -1.87 2.35
N LYS A 9 -1.14 -2.66 3.40
CA LYS A 9 0.13 -3.35 3.68
C LYS A 9 0.43 -4.40 2.61
N LEU A 10 -0.57 -5.17 2.19
CA LEU A 10 -0.42 -6.17 1.13
C LEU A 10 -0.12 -5.52 -0.22
N ILE A 11 -0.83 -4.44 -0.55
CA ILE A 11 -0.57 -3.66 -1.78
C ILE A 11 0.84 -3.06 -1.74
N ALA A 12 1.25 -2.46 -0.61
CA ALA A 12 2.57 -1.86 -0.47
C ALA A 12 3.69 -2.91 -0.59
N ALA A 13 3.54 -4.08 0.04
CA ALA A 13 4.49 -5.18 -0.06
C ALA A 13 4.61 -5.69 -1.49
N CYS A 14 3.48 -5.93 -2.17
CA CYS A 14 3.46 -6.39 -3.56
C CYS A 14 4.14 -5.38 -4.51
N ASN A 15 3.85 -4.08 -4.36
CA ASN A 15 4.50 -3.03 -5.13
C ASN A 15 6.01 -2.94 -4.86
N SER A 16 6.42 -3.13 -3.60
CA SER A 16 7.85 -3.16 -3.24
C SER A 16 8.59 -4.35 -3.88
N ILE A 17 7.95 -5.53 -3.95
CA ILE A 17 8.51 -6.72 -4.61
C ILE A 17 8.70 -6.47 -6.11
N SER A 18 7.69 -5.91 -6.79
CA SER A 18 7.76 -5.56 -8.21
C SER A 18 8.85 -4.51 -8.48
N GLY A 19 8.95 -3.47 -7.64
CA GLY A 19 9.99 -2.46 -7.72
C GLY A 19 11.40 -3.03 -7.53
N SER A 20 11.59 -3.87 -6.50
CA SER A 20 12.88 -4.49 -6.19
C SER A 20 13.32 -5.47 -7.28
N THR A 21 12.38 -6.24 -7.85
CA THR A 21 12.65 -7.13 -8.98
C THR A 21 13.09 -6.34 -10.21
N THR A 22 12.45 -5.20 -10.49
CA THR A 22 12.85 -4.32 -11.60
C THR A 22 14.25 -3.76 -11.37
N GLN A 23 14.54 -3.29 -10.15
CA GLN A 23 15.87 -2.79 -9.80
C GLN A 23 16.96 -3.85 -9.95
N LEU A 24 16.70 -5.08 -9.52
CA LEU A 24 17.62 -6.21 -9.69
C LEU A 24 17.90 -6.49 -11.17
N ILE A 25 16.86 -6.51 -12.00
CA ILE A 25 17.03 -6.75 -13.46
C ILE A 25 17.83 -5.62 -14.11
N MET A 26 17.58 -4.37 -13.73
CA MET A 26 18.38 -3.23 -14.20
C MET A 26 19.85 -3.37 -13.79
N ALA A 27 20.12 -3.80 -12.55
CA ALA A 27 21.48 -4.04 -12.08
C ALA A 27 22.18 -5.18 -12.85
N CYS A 28 21.47 -6.28 -13.13
CA CYS A 28 21.99 -7.37 -13.94
C CYS A 28 22.33 -6.93 -15.37
N LYS A 29 21.55 -6.00 -15.93
CA LYS A 29 21.75 -5.48 -17.30
C LYS A 29 23.03 -4.67 -17.49
N VAL A 30 23.60 -4.08 -16.43
CA VAL A 30 24.78 -3.20 -16.53
C VAL A 30 26.05 -3.95 -16.98
N LYS A 31 26.16 -5.25 -16.68
CA LYS A 31 27.31 -6.08 -17.04
C LYS A 31 26.97 -7.30 -17.90
N ALA A 32 25.69 -7.54 -18.17
CA ALA A 32 25.23 -8.63 -19.02
C ALA A 32 25.19 -8.18 -20.49
N ASP A 33 25.45 -9.12 -21.40
CA ASP A 33 25.19 -8.92 -22.83
C ASP A 33 23.67 -8.78 -23.06
N PRO A 34 23.19 -7.64 -23.61
CA PRO A 34 21.78 -7.41 -23.87
C PRO A 34 21.13 -8.46 -24.79
N ASN A 35 21.92 -9.10 -25.65
CA ASN A 35 21.44 -10.09 -26.61
C ASN A 35 21.57 -11.54 -26.12
N SER A 36 22.03 -11.75 -24.87
CA SER A 36 22.14 -13.09 -24.30
C SER A 36 20.76 -13.71 -24.06
N GLU A 37 20.64 -15.01 -24.37
CA GLU A 37 19.45 -15.79 -24.05
C GLU A 37 19.11 -15.75 -22.55
N ASN A 38 20.13 -15.73 -21.69
CA ASN A 38 19.96 -15.64 -20.24
C ASN A 38 19.33 -14.31 -19.82
N GLN A 39 19.74 -13.21 -20.45
CA GLN A 39 19.18 -11.87 -20.19
C GLN A 39 17.72 -11.80 -20.68
N ALA A 40 17.42 -12.33 -21.85
CA ALA A 40 16.05 -12.40 -22.38
C ALA A 40 15.12 -13.23 -21.47
N ARG A 41 15.60 -14.38 -20.96
CA ARG A 41 14.87 -15.21 -20.00
C ARG A 41 14.65 -14.50 -18.67
N LEU A 42 15.66 -13.77 -18.18
CA LEU A 42 15.57 -12.98 -16.95
C LEU A 42 14.55 -11.85 -17.08
N GLU A 43 14.56 -11.10 -18.18
CA GLU A 43 13.58 -10.03 -18.44
C GLU A 43 12.15 -10.59 -18.54
N LYS A 44 11.97 -11.74 -19.19
CA LYS A 44 10.67 -12.44 -19.25
C LYS A 44 10.17 -12.87 -17.87
N ALA A 45 11.06 -13.41 -17.03
CA ALA A 45 10.73 -13.76 -15.65
C ALA A 45 10.33 -12.50 -14.83
N GLY A 46 11.08 -11.41 -14.97
CA GLY A 46 10.74 -10.12 -14.37
C GLY A 46 9.38 -9.57 -14.77
N PHE A 47 9.06 -9.66 -16.06
CA PHE A 47 7.77 -9.24 -16.59
C PHE A 47 6.63 -10.12 -16.02
N ALA A 48 6.85 -11.42 -15.88
CA ALA A 48 5.89 -12.33 -15.25
C ALA A 48 5.64 -11.95 -13.78
N VAL A 49 6.68 -11.64 -13.01
CA VAL A 49 6.56 -11.16 -11.63
C VAL A 49 5.77 -9.85 -11.56
N LYS A 50 6.08 -8.89 -12.44
CA LYS A 50 5.35 -7.61 -12.52
C LYS A 50 3.87 -7.81 -12.84
N LYS A 51 3.56 -8.71 -13.79
CA LYS A 51 2.18 -9.05 -14.16
C LYS A 51 1.45 -9.71 -13.00
N ALA A 52 2.03 -10.74 -12.38
CA ALA A 52 1.44 -11.42 -11.23
C ALA A 52 1.18 -10.45 -10.06
N SER A 53 2.11 -9.54 -9.79
CA SER A 53 1.97 -8.51 -8.77
C SER A 53 0.78 -7.58 -9.05
N LYS A 54 0.61 -7.16 -10.31
CA LYS A 54 -0.50 -6.30 -10.73
C LYS A 54 -1.85 -7.01 -10.61
N THR A 55 -1.94 -8.24 -11.13
CA THR A 55 -3.16 -9.06 -11.04
C THR A 55 -3.53 -9.32 -9.58
N PHE A 56 -2.55 -9.57 -8.70
CA PHE A 56 -2.80 -9.70 -7.26
C PHE A 56 -3.44 -8.44 -6.66
N VAL A 57 -2.93 -7.24 -6.97
CA VAL A 57 -3.50 -5.98 -6.46
C VAL A 57 -4.91 -5.75 -6.98
N GLU A 58 -5.17 -6.06 -8.25
CA GLU A 58 -6.52 -5.95 -8.85
C GLU A 58 -7.49 -6.92 -8.18
N SER A 59 -7.08 -8.18 -7.97
CA SER A 59 -7.87 -9.17 -7.25
C SER A 59 -8.12 -8.76 -5.81
N LEU A 60 -7.12 -8.21 -5.11
CA LEU A 60 -7.27 -7.79 -3.72
C LEU A 60 -8.32 -6.68 -3.58
N LYS A 61 -8.20 -5.62 -4.41
CA LYS A 61 -9.15 -4.50 -4.44
C LYS A 61 -10.56 -4.93 -4.83
N GLY A 62 -10.68 -5.87 -5.77
CA GLY A 62 -11.97 -6.37 -6.26
C GLY A 62 -12.61 -7.42 -5.35
N SER A 63 -11.85 -8.05 -4.46
CA SER A 63 -12.32 -9.18 -3.65
C SER A 63 -13.25 -8.80 -2.50
N GLY A 64 -13.35 -7.51 -2.15
CA GLY A 64 -14.19 -7.06 -1.04
C GLY A 64 -13.78 -7.60 0.34
N ILE A 65 -12.67 -8.34 0.43
CA ILE A 65 -12.15 -8.95 1.67
C ILE A 65 -11.94 -7.90 2.79
N PHE A 66 -11.69 -6.65 2.41
CA PHE A 66 -11.50 -5.52 3.32
C PHE A 66 -12.62 -4.46 3.23
N ALA A 67 -13.69 -4.72 2.45
CA ALA A 67 -14.78 -3.77 2.25
C ALA A 67 -15.84 -3.80 3.37
N GLU A 68 -15.84 -4.83 4.23
CA GLU A 68 -16.85 -5.00 5.29
C GLU A 68 -16.76 -3.97 6.42
N GLU A 69 -15.65 -3.23 6.57
CA GLU A 69 -15.51 -2.25 7.66
C GLU A 69 -16.21 -0.89 7.40
N LYS A 70 -16.82 -0.67 6.24
CA LYS A 70 -17.32 0.67 5.83
C LYS A 70 -18.84 0.80 5.67
N GLN A 71 -19.63 -0.09 6.26
CA GLN A 71 -21.08 0.11 6.36
C GLN A 71 -21.44 0.75 7.70
N GLU A 72 -21.08 2.02 7.87
CA GLU A 72 -21.77 2.86 8.86
C GLU A 72 -23.15 3.19 8.32
N ASN A 73 -24.15 2.54 8.91
CA ASN A 73 -25.56 2.79 8.65
C ASN A 73 -25.92 4.18 9.20
N ILE A 74 -25.79 5.22 8.38
CA ILE A 74 -26.19 6.59 8.76
C ILE A 74 -27.72 6.64 8.82
N ASN A 75 -28.28 6.34 9.99
CA ASN A 75 -29.69 6.58 10.29
C ASN A 75 -29.85 8.06 10.68
N VAL A 76 -30.25 8.90 9.73
CA VAL A 76 -30.50 10.33 9.95
C VAL A 76 -31.77 10.49 10.78
N GLN A 77 -31.62 10.72 12.09
CA GLN A 77 -32.75 11.12 12.94
C GLN A 77 -33.07 12.59 12.71
N THR A 78 -34.30 12.87 12.27
CA THR A 78 -34.81 14.17 11.80
C THR A 78 -35.13 15.19 12.92
N SER A 79 -34.45 15.13 14.07
CA SER A 79 -34.62 16.13 15.14
C SER A 79 -33.54 17.22 15.08
N LYS A 80 -33.92 18.49 15.28
CA LYS A 80 -33.01 19.66 15.20
C LYS A 80 -31.80 19.57 16.14
N VAL A 81 -31.89 18.82 17.24
CA VAL A 81 -30.80 18.61 18.21
C VAL A 81 -30.04 17.31 17.93
N GLY A 82 -30.68 16.30 17.33
CA GLY A 82 -30.03 15.09 16.84
C GLY A 82 -29.07 15.36 15.68
N GLY A 83 -29.43 16.29 14.78
CA GLY A 83 -28.57 16.72 13.68
C GLY A 83 -27.29 17.40 14.16
N LEU A 84 -27.37 18.29 15.17
CA LEU A 84 -26.19 18.96 15.73
C LEU A 84 -25.26 17.98 16.45
N LYS A 85 -25.83 16.99 17.17
CA LYS A 85 -25.02 15.95 17.81
C LYS A 85 -24.31 15.08 16.76
N GLN A 86 -25.01 14.67 15.71
CA GLN A 86 -24.41 13.92 14.59
C GLN A 86 -23.30 14.73 13.90
N GLU A 87 -23.46 16.05 13.78
CA GLU A 87 -22.45 16.92 13.22
C GLU A 87 -21.21 17.02 14.12
N ILE A 88 -21.40 17.17 15.44
CA ILE A 88 -20.29 17.19 16.42
C ILE A 88 -19.56 15.84 16.44
N ASP A 89 -20.30 14.73 16.47
CA ASP A 89 -19.73 13.38 16.46
C ASP A 89 -18.92 13.15 15.16
N ALA A 90 -19.44 13.60 14.01
CA ALA A 90 -18.71 13.53 12.74
C ALA A 90 -17.45 14.42 12.73
N MET A 91 -17.53 15.64 13.27
CA MET A 91 -16.36 16.52 13.42
C MET A 91 -15.29 15.91 14.34
N GLU A 92 -15.69 15.25 15.43
CA GLU A 92 -14.78 14.52 16.32
C GLU A 92 -14.08 13.37 15.57
N GLU A 93 -14.82 12.61 14.77
CA GLU A 93 -14.26 11.52 13.99
C GLU A 93 -13.25 12.02 12.94
N ILE A 94 -13.54 13.15 12.29
CA ILE A 94 -12.61 13.83 11.37
C ILE A 94 -11.33 14.23 12.12
N ALA A 95 -11.46 14.94 13.25
CA ALA A 95 -10.31 15.41 14.03
C ALA A 95 -9.43 14.24 14.50
N LYS A 96 -10.04 13.11 14.88
CA LYS A 96 -9.32 11.89 15.26
C LYS A 96 -8.56 11.28 14.07
N ARG A 97 -9.20 11.15 12.91
CA ARG A 97 -8.53 10.63 11.70
C ARG A 97 -7.41 11.55 11.21
N GLU A 98 -7.57 12.86 11.32
CA GLU A 98 -6.49 13.81 10.99
C GLU A 98 -5.26 13.62 11.89
N LYS A 99 -5.47 13.42 13.20
CA LYS A 99 -4.39 13.13 14.14
C LYS A 99 -3.69 11.81 13.81
N GLU A 100 -4.46 10.74 13.58
CA GLU A 100 -3.91 9.43 13.20
C GLU A 100 -3.10 9.51 11.89
N LEU A 101 -3.59 10.28 10.91
CA LEU A 101 -2.91 10.52 9.65
C LEU A 101 -1.60 11.29 9.86
N MET A 102 -1.59 12.31 10.72
CA MET A 102 -0.37 13.05 11.08
C MET A 102 0.67 12.13 11.74
N GLU A 103 0.25 11.28 12.67
CA GLU A 103 1.13 10.30 13.32
C GLU A 103 1.69 9.27 12.33
N ALA A 104 0.85 8.74 11.44
CA ALA A 104 1.27 7.81 10.40
C ALA A 104 2.30 8.45 9.44
N ARG A 105 2.08 9.70 9.03
CA ARG A 105 3.06 10.49 8.25
C ARG A 105 4.37 10.65 9.00
N GLY A 106 4.33 10.97 10.30
CA GLY A 106 5.52 11.08 11.15
C GLY A 106 6.30 9.76 11.23
N LYS A 107 5.61 8.64 11.40
CA LYS A 107 6.23 7.29 11.38
C LYS A 107 6.89 7.00 10.03
N LEU A 108 6.22 7.29 8.91
CA LEU A 108 6.78 7.11 7.57
C LEU A 108 8.03 7.97 7.34
N PHE A 109 8.01 9.22 7.79
CA PHE A 109 9.16 10.12 7.70
C PHE A 109 10.37 9.56 8.46
N LYS A 110 10.18 9.10 9.70
CA LYS A 110 11.25 8.48 10.51
C LYS A 110 11.84 7.24 9.83
N LEU A 111 11.00 6.38 9.25
CA LEU A 111 11.47 5.20 8.50
C LEU A 111 12.28 5.58 7.26
N ARG A 112 11.87 6.60 6.50
CA ARG A 112 12.63 7.09 5.35
C ARG A 112 13.97 7.69 5.76
N GLN A 113 14.00 8.46 6.86
CA GLN A 113 15.25 9.01 7.39
C GLN A 113 16.23 7.91 7.81
N ALA A 114 15.74 6.88 8.52
CA ALA A 114 16.56 5.73 8.89
C ALA A 114 17.11 4.96 7.67
N LYS A 115 16.32 4.85 6.60
CA LYS A 115 16.76 4.20 5.34
C LYS A 115 17.78 5.04 4.55
N ALA A 116 17.76 6.37 4.70
CA ALA A 116 18.63 7.29 3.98
C ALA A 116 19.98 7.55 4.68
N GLN A 117 20.12 7.19 5.96
CA GLN A 117 21.43 7.26 6.62
C GLN A 117 22.33 6.14 6.08
N PRO A 118 23.50 6.45 5.49
CA PRO A 118 24.46 5.43 5.12
C PRO A 118 24.93 4.72 6.40
N LYS A 119 25.01 3.39 6.36
CA LYS A 119 25.80 2.65 7.34
C LYS A 119 27.24 3.10 7.17
N ASN A 120 27.72 3.94 8.09
CA ASN A 120 29.13 4.21 8.25
C ASN A 120 29.76 2.94 8.86
N ASP A 121 30.23 2.05 7.99
CA ASP A 121 31.25 1.04 8.30
C ASP A 121 32.53 1.41 7.52
#